data_AF-A0A6G0X2K6-F1
#
_entry.id   AF-A0A6G0X2K6-F1
#
_cell.length_a   1.000
_cell.length_b   1.000
_cell.length_c   1.000
_cell.angle_alpha   90.00
_cell.angle_beta   90.00
_cell.angle_gamma   90.00
#
_symmetry.space_group_name_H-M   'P 1'
#
loop_
_entity.id
_entity.type
_entity.pdbx_description
1 polymer ?
#
loop_
_entity_poly.entity_id
_entity_poly.type
_entity_poly.pdbx_seq_one_letter_code
_entity_poly.pdbx_strand_id
1 'polypeptide(L)'
;MTDKTDQGAMQQLMAAYCATDDKIACLPSKRHFVIGMELNEKLVGAGMVHLRVFQGEVSILGYNVPRGIYFDLFSPRWSNLMAIQASDTSTAPFQAPCSNLTVKRWKLTHNDPIDPTDEAAADTLAQEIAMRFPIVLVLRAMHLTYGNLSSYFDATALSDALPGFRIIRHKEVNVEKLKSKKLKTASDAHTDALTVFSSITTIEPHPVKEILVPPSWTSSVASILESFGESNRKVLVCGAKGVGKSTFSRYLVNRLLNVHRVVAYLDTDVGQPELAAPGVLSLHFITTPLLGPGYTHLQPAFRSYFFGFSSPKADPTLYMNGVEALVAAYASHDTSIPLVINTDGWIKSMGYDLLNATLTATSPAHVVQVVALSKAKSFDVPISSEWTLHPIEMWDADPPQPTRSSKELRQFRLHAYFLGDVPVPDNVSLVNVHCTSEQTRYGRLLSTIYPQQVPYRVPFANVALRFSGASVPPSQVLHVLNGSVVGLCIHPHDVKPANDGPLVILDNPMVPCVGHGIVRSIDVERREYHIVTPVPPKILQHVNLLVRGHISLAFQLLDQSAVYGHTPYVVIDVLPAEGTGASLMESRNNLKRKKEMT
;
A
#
# COMPACT_ATOMS: atom_id res chain seq x y z
N MET A 1 -16.48 39.67 13.67
CA MET A 1 -17.40 39.34 12.55
C MET A 1 -16.93 38.12 11.73
N THR A 2 -16.02 37.30 12.25
CA THR A 2 -15.33 36.21 11.55
C THR A 2 -15.71 34.80 12.01
N ASP A 3 -16.72 34.66 12.87
CA ASP A 3 -17.05 33.38 13.54
C ASP A 3 -18.25 32.63 12.92
N LYS A 4 -19.05 33.30 12.08
CA LYS A 4 -20.28 32.72 11.51
C LYS A 4 -20.07 31.98 10.19
N THR A 5 -19.00 32.27 9.46
CA THR A 5 -18.65 31.61 8.20
C THR A 5 -18.04 30.22 8.41
N ASP A 6 -17.32 30.02 9.52
CA ASP A 6 -16.66 28.74 9.82
C ASP A 6 -17.66 27.72 10.41
N GLN A 7 -18.64 28.18 11.19
CA GLN A 7 -19.74 27.34 11.67
C GLN A 7 -20.66 26.86 10.54
N GLY A 8 -20.91 27.69 9.52
CA GLY A 8 -21.72 27.31 8.35
C GLY A 8 -21.05 26.23 7.48
N ALA A 9 -19.74 26.34 7.28
CA ALA A 9 -18.94 25.33 6.57
C ALA A 9 -18.85 24.02 7.35
N MET A 10 -18.67 24.10 8.68
CA MET A 10 -18.68 22.93 9.56
C MET A 10 -20.05 22.24 9.56
N GLN A 11 -21.15 22.99 9.59
CA GLN A 11 -22.52 22.45 9.61
C GLN A 11 -22.94 21.84 8.25
N GLN A 12 -22.44 22.37 7.13
CA GLN A 12 -22.53 21.72 5.81
C GLN A 12 -21.68 20.45 5.71
N LEU A 13 -20.48 20.43 6.32
CA LEU A 13 -19.72 19.19 6.49
C LEU A 13 -20.50 18.18 7.35
N MET A 14 -21.15 18.62 8.43
CA MET A 14 -21.88 17.74 9.36
C MET A 14 -23.16 17.14 8.75
N ALA A 15 -23.80 17.83 7.79
CA ALA A 15 -24.97 17.32 7.06
C ALA A 15 -24.60 16.34 5.92
N ALA A 16 -23.31 16.20 5.59
CA ALA A 16 -22.83 15.44 4.44
C ALA A 16 -22.54 13.95 4.72
N TYR A 17 -22.71 13.46 5.96
CA TYR A 17 -22.36 12.09 6.34
C TYR A 17 -23.60 11.25 6.57
N CYS A 18 -23.95 10.46 5.55
CA CYS A 18 -25.11 9.60 5.58
C CYS A 18 -24.73 8.15 5.80
N ALA A 19 -25.42 7.54 6.75
CA ALA A 19 -26.42 6.58 6.33
C ALA A 19 -27.61 6.75 7.26
N THR A 20 -28.80 6.89 6.72
CA THR A 20 -30.05 6.68 7.45
C THR A 20 -30.52 5.26 7.13
N ASP A 21 -31.35 4.66 7.97
CA ASP A 21 -31.69 3.22 7.84
C ASP A 21 -32.31 2.88 6.47
N ASP A 22 -32.97 3.83 5.84
CA ASP A 22 -33.60 3.68 4.52
C ASP A 22 -32.60 3.61 3.35
N LYS A 23 -31.33 4.00 3.55
CA LYS A 23 -30.27 4.02 2.53
C LYS A 23 -29.55 2.69 2.36
N ILE A 24 -29.67 1.75 3.31
CA ILE A 24 -28.85 0.53 3.33
C ILE A 24 -29.71 -0.72 3.26
N ALA A 25 -29.29 -1.67 2.43
CA ALA A 25 -29.77 -3.04 2.47
C ALA A 25 -28.60 -4.02 2.56
N CYS A 26 -28.85 -5.20 3.12
CA CYS A 26 -27.85 -6.26 3.29
C CYS A 26 -28.45 -7.60 2.91
N LEU A 27 -27.64 -8.46 2.29
CA LEU A 27 -28.03 -9.83 1.98
C LEU A 27 -28.02 -10.69 3.25
N PRO A 28 -28.81 -11.78 3.30
CA PRO A 28 -28.73 -12.76 4.38
C PRO A 28 -27.33 -13.34 4.59
N SER A 29 -26.52 -13.42 3.54
CA SER A 29 -25.12 -13.87 3.60
C SER A 29 -24.20 -12.91 4.35
N LYS A 30 -24.62 -11.65 4.56
CA LYS A 30 -23.84 -10.56 5.16
C LYS A 30 -22.51 -10.27 4.46
N ARG A 31 -22.35 -10.76 3.23
CA ARG A 31 -21.16 -10.50 2.40
C ARG A 31 -21.35 -9.37 1.40
N HIS A 32 -22.59 -8.93 1.19
CA HIS A 32 -22.94 -7.87 0.25
C HIS A 32 -23.86 -6.86 0.92
N PHE A 33 -23.53 -5.58 0.73
CA PHE A 33 -24.29 -4.45 1.21
C PHE A 33 -24.55 -3.50 0.05
N VAL A 34 -25.75 -2.93 0.01
CA VAL A 34 -26.17 -1.97 -0.98
C VAL A 34 -26.45 -0.65 -0.29
N ILE A 35 -25.92 0.43 -0.84
CA ILE A 35 -25.99 1.77 -0.24
C ILE A 35 -26.47 2.79 -1.27
N GLY A 36 -27.54 3.51 -0.95
CA GLY A 36 -28.00 4.68 -1.69
C GLY A 36 -27.32 5.95 -1.20
N MET A 37 -26.94 6.83 -2.13
CA MET A 37 -26.35 8.14 -1.85
C MET A 37 -27.08 9.23 -2.65
N GLU A 38 -27.19 10.41 -2.05
CA GLU A 38 -27.67 11.64 -2.68
C GLU A 38 -26.57 12.28 -3.54
N LEU A 39 -26.98 13.20 -4.42
CA LEU A 39 -26.04 14.03 -5.17
C LEU A 39 -25.16 14.84 -4.22
N ASN A 40 -23.87 14.94 -4.54
CA ASN A 40 -22.85 15.63 -3.72
C ASN A 40 -22.62 15.04 -2.32
N GLU A 41 -23.26 13.92 -1.99
CA GLU A 41 -23.03 13.20 -0.73
C GLU A 41 -21.61 12.61 -0.68
N LYS A 42 -21.07 12.49 0.53
CA LYS A 42 -19.76 11.91 0.79
C LYS A 42 -19.85 10.78 1.80
N LEU A 43 -19.29 9.62 1.45
CA LEU A 43 -19.22 8.45 2.30
C LEU A 43 -17.78 8.16 2.72
N VAL A 44 -17.53 7.97 4.01
CA VAL A 44 -16.20 7.65 4.55
C VAL A 44 -16.21 6.28 5.18
N GLY A 45 -15.31 5.42 4.71
CA GLY A 45 -15.17 4.06 5.20
C GLY A 45 -13.81 3.82 5.86
N ALA A 46 -13.76 2.90 6.80
CA ALA A 46 -12.54 2.33 7.35
C ALA A 46 -12.56 0.80 7.17
N GLY A 47 -11.46 0.23 6.70
CA GLY A 47 -11.34 -1.19 6.43
C GLY A 47 -10.92 -1.50 4.99
N MET A 48 -11.38 -2.64 4.48
CA MET A 48 -11.15 -3.07 3.10
C MET A 48 -12.41 -3.66 2.48
N VAL A 49 -12.76 -3.26 1.25
CA VAL A 49 -14.01 -3.67 0.59
C VAL A 49 -13.88 -3.66 -0.94
N HIS A 50 -14.55 -4.61 -1.61
CA HIS A 50 -14.74 -4.52 -3.05
C HIS A 50 -15.94 -3.63 -3.34
N LEU A 51 -15.75 -2.58 -4.14
CA LEU A 51 -16.78 -1.58 -4.46
C LEU A 51 -17.17 -1.66 -5.94
N ARG A 52 -18.48 -1.69 -6.21
CA ARG A 52 -19.07 -1.58 -7.54
C ARG A 52 -20.11 -0.47 -7.55
N VAL A 53 -20.05 0.41 -8.54
CA VAL A 53 -21.10 1.41 -8.78
C VAL A 53 -22.19 0.79 -9.62
N PHE A 54 -23.39 0.67 -9.06
CA PHE A 54 -24.56 0.15 -9.76
C PHE A 54 -25.27 1.26 -10.54
N GLN A 55 -25.47 2.43 -9.90
CA GLN A 55 -26.12 3.60 -10.50
C GLN A 55 -25.40 4.89 -10.08
N GLY A 56 -25.39 5.89 -10.97
CA GLY A 56 -24.79 7.19 -10.72
C GLY A 56 -23.27 7.20 -10.94
N GLU A 57 -22.63 8.26 -10.45
CA GLU A 57 -21.19 8.49 -10.61
C GLU A 57 -20.56 8.86 -9.27
N VAL A 58 -19.43 8.22 -8.97
CA VAL A 58 -18.63 8.53 -7.79
C VAL A 58 -17.16 8.68 -8.15
N SER A 59 -16.46 9.49 -7.38
CA SER A 59 -15.01 9.62 -7.45
C SER A 59 -14.35 9.26 -6.12
N ILE A 60 -13.17 8.63 -6.19
CA ILE A 60 -12.37 8.23 -5.04
C ILE A 60 -10.92 8.59 -5.33
N LEU A 61 -10.31 9.46 -4.52
CA LEU A 61 -8.92 9.91 -4.69
C LEU A 61 -8.59 10.30 -6.15
N GLY A 62 -9.48 11.08 -6.77
CA GLY A 62 -9.32 11.54 -8.16
C GLY A 62 -9.67 10.52 -9.25
N TYR A 63 -9.95 9.26 -8.93
CA TYR A 63 -10.41 8.28 -9.91
C TYR A 63 -11.94 8.35 -10.07
N ASN A 64 -12.44 8.41 -11.30
CA ASN A 64 -13.86 8.31 -11.61
C ASN A 64 -14.23 6.84 -11.78
N VAL A 65 -15.04 6.31 -10.87
CA VAL A 65 -15.30 4.87 -10.82
C VAL A 65 -16.29 4.49 -11.92
N PRO A 66 -15.92 3.62 -12.88
CA PRO A 66 -16.84 3.16 -13.91
C PRO A 66 -17.88 2.21 -13.32
N ARG A 67 -19.10 2.30 -13.86
CA ARG A 67 -20.24 1.49 -13.44
C ARG A 67 -20.06 0.00 -13.80
N GLY A 68 -20.63 -0.88 -12.97
CA GLY A 68 -20.71 -2.32 -13.21
C GLY A 68 -19.40 -3.08 -13.03
N ILE A 69 -18.33 -2.45 -12.55
CA ILE A 69 -17.02 -3.06 -12.36
C ILE A 69 -16.64 -2.97 -10.89
N TYR A 70 -16.11 -4.06 -10.34
CA TYR A 70 -15.55 -4.10 -8.98
C TYR A 70 -14.12 -3.56 -8.95
N PHE A 71 -13.82 -2.82 -7.88
CA PHE A 71 -12.49 -2.33 -7.52
C PHE A 71 -12.21 -2.55 -6.05
N ASP A 72 -10.92 -2.68 -5.73
CA ASP A 72 -10.46 -2.77 -4.36
C ASP A 72 -10.35 -1.39 -3.74
N LEU A 73 -11.02 -1.21 -2.60
CA LEU A 73 -10.90 -0.01 -1.78
C LEU A 73 -10.28 -0.41 -0.44
N PHE A 74 -9.08 0.13 -0.17
CA PHE A 74 -8.41 -0.03 1.12
C PHE A 74 -8.36 1.32 1.83
N SER A 75 -9.02 1.38 2.99
CA SER A 75 -9.07 2.55 3.85
C SER A 75 -8.66 2.16 5.28
N PRO A 76 -7.38 1.81 5.54
CA PRO A 76 -6.98 1.32 6.86
C PRO A 76 -7.27 2.36 7.93
N ARG A 77 -7.97 1.94 8.99
CA ARG A 77 -8.40 2.81 10.10
C ARG A 77 -7.30 3.72 10.66
N TRP A 78 -6.07 3.19 10.71
CA TRP A 78 -4.90 3.85 11.28
C TRP A 78 -4.16 4.74 10.27
N SER A 79 -4.79 5.02 9.13
CA SER A 79 -4.36 5.93 8.09
C SER A 79 -5.43 7.00 7.86
N ASN A 80 -5.16 7.93 6.95
CA ASN A 80 -6.19 8.86 6.50
C ASN A 80 -7.19 8.10 5.64
N LEU A 81 -8.47 8.26 5.95
CA LEU A 81 -9.54 7.44 5.39
C LEU A 81 -9.92 7.88 3.99
N MET A 82 -10.27 6.92 3.14
CA MET A 82 -10.83 7.17 1.82
C MET A 82 -12.25 7.72 1.91
N ALA A 83 -12.50 8.78 1.14
CA ALA A 83 -13.83 9.32 0.92
C ALA A 83 -14.31 8.91 -0.48
N ILE A 84 -15.56 8.43 -0.55
CA ILE A 84 -16.30 8.17 -1.77
C ILE A 84 -17.21 9.38 -1.99
N GLN A 85 -16.95 10.13 -3.05
CA GLN A 85 -17.66 11.38 -3.35
C GLN A 85 -18.64 11.16 -4.49
N ALA A 86 -19.93 11.37 -4.26
CA ALA A 86 -20.94 11.38 -5.32
C ALA A 86 -20.80 12.63 -6.19
N SER A 87 -21.00 12.46 -7.50
CA SER A 87 -20.95 13.54 -8.50
C SER A 87 -22.36 13.98 -8.93
N ASP A 88 -22.46 15.22 -9.44
CA ASP A 88 -23.71 15.91 -9.82
C ASP A 88 -24.01 15.83 -11.33
N THR A 89 -23.65 14.73 -11.97
CA THR A 89 -23.81 14.55 -13.42
C THR A 89 -25.18 13.94 -13.74
N SER A 90 -26.12 14.80 -14.14
CA SER A 90 -27.52 14.49 -14.50
C SER A 90 -27.69 13.68 -15.80
N THR A 91 -26.92 12.60 -15.98
CA THR A 91 -27.22 11.62 -17.03
C THR A 91 -28.34 10.70 -16.56
N ALA A 92 -29.23 10.30 -17.47
CA ALA A 92 -30.32 9.37 -17.18
C ALA A 92 -29.81 8.14 -16.40
N PRO A 93 -30.58 7.59 -15.45
CA PRO A 93 -30.12 6.54 -14.54
C PRO A 93 -29.83 5.23 -15.31
N PHE A 94 -28.61 5.09 -15.82
CA PHE A 94 -28.13 3.84 -16.37
C PHE A 94 -27.63 2.96 -15.23
N GLN A 95 -28.30 1.82 -15.06
CA GLN A 95 -27.98 0.80 -14.07
C GLN A 95 -27.03 -0.23 -14.67
N ALA A 96 -26.03 -0.65 -13.90
CA ALA A 96 -24.99 -1.57 -14.32
C ALA A 96 -24.91 -2.79 -13.38
N PRO A 97 -25.74 -3.83 -13.62
CA PRO A 97 -25.72 -5.07 -12.85
C PRO A 97 -24.41 -5.85 -13.06
N CYS A 98 -24.20 -6.90 -12.26
CA CYS A 98 -23.03 -7.76 -12.33
C CYS A 98 -23.13 -8.62 -13.59
N SER A 99 -22.39 -8.23 -14.62
CA SER A 99 -22.47 -8.87 -15.93
C SER A 99 -21.44 -9.99 -16.08
N ASN A 100 -21.60 -10.82 -17.11
CA ASN A 100 -20.56 -11.77 -17.53
C ASN A 100 -19.20 -11.10 -17.80
N LEU A 101 -19.20 -9.84 -18.25
CA LEU A 101 -17.97 -9.06 -18.45
C LEU A 101 -17.33 -8.66 -17.12
N THR A 102 -18.15 -8.29 -16.14
CA THR A 102 -17.73 -8.01 -14.76
C THR A 102 -17.01 -9.23 -14.18
N VAL A 103 -17.64 -10.41 -14.29
CA VAL A 103 -17.08 -11.68 -13.80
C VAL A 103 -15.79 -12.07 -14.54
N LYS A 104 -15.76 -11.91 -15.88
CA LYS A 104 -14.54 -12.20 -16.67
C LYS A 104 -13.39 -11.27 -16.28
N ARG A 105 -13.65 -9.98 -16.10
CA ARG A 105 -12.63 -9.01 -15.67
C ARG A 105 -12.13 -9.33 -14.27
N TRP A 106 -13.01 -9.66 -13.33
CA TRP A 106 -12.65 -10.03 -11.96
C TRP A 106 -11.63 -11.18 -11.94
N LYS A 107 -11.89 -12.25 -12.70
CA LYS A 107 -11.01 -13.42 -12.80
C LYS A 107 -9.61 -13.14 -13.35
N LEU A 108 -9.38 -11.98 -13.99
CA LEU A 108 -8.05 -11.61 -14.48
C LEU A 108 -7.15 -11.07 -13.38
N THR A 109 -7.73 -10.48 -12.34
CA THR A 109 -6.98 -9.78 -11.29
C THR A 109 -7.15 -10.41 -9.90
N HIS A 110 -8.13 -11.30 -9.74
CA HIS A 110 -8.53 -11.87 -8.45
C HIS A 110 -8.71 -13.37 -8.51
N ASN A 111 -8.39 -14.02 -7.38
CA ASN A 111 -8.58 -15.46 -7.19
C ASN A 111 -9.87 -15.80 -6.42
N ASP A 112 -10.53 -14.82 -5.78
CA ASP A 112 -11.79 -15.05 -5.07
C ASP A 112 -12.97 -15.12 -6.06
N PRO A 113 -13.84 -16.14 -5.96
CA PRO A 113 -14.93 -16.33 -6.91
C PRO A 113 -16.09 -15.36 -6.63
N ILE A 114 -16.66 -14.81 -7.69
CA ILE A 114 -17.95 -14.11 -7.66
C ILE A 114 -19.06 -15.16 -7.69
N ASP A 115 -19.92 -15.18 -6.67
CA ASP A 115 -21.12 -16.02 -6.61
C ASP A 115 -22.26 -15.34 -7.40
N PRO A 116 -22.72 -15.93 -8.53
CA PRO A 116 -23.80 -15.35 -9.32
C PRO A 116 -25.12 -15.17 -8.56
N THR A 117 -25.38 -16.01 -7.55
CA THR A 117 -26.63 -15.99 -6.78
C THR A 117 -26.65 -14.78 -5.86
N ASP A 118 -25.58 -14.59 -5.09
CA ASP A 118 -25.43 -13.43 -4.20
C ASP A 118 -25.37 -12.13 -5.02
N GLU A 119 -24.71 -12.12 -6.18
CA GLU A 119 -24.70 -10.94 -7.05
C GLU A 119 -26.08 -10.60 -7.63
N ALA A 120 -26.86 -11.59 -8.05
CA ALA A 120 -28.21 -11.35 -8.56
C ALA A 120 -29.15 -10.82 -7.45
N ALA A 121 -29.00 -11.33 -6.23
CA ALA A 121 -29.73 -10.82 -5.07
C ALA A 121 -29.29 -9.39 -4.71
N ALA A 122 -27.99 -9.08 -4.77
CA ALA A 122 -27.46 -7.74 -4.56
C ALA A 122 -27.95 -6.75 -5.62
N ASP A 123 -28.00 -7.16 -6.89
CA ASP A 123 -28.53 -6.34 -7.98
C ASP A 123 -30.04 -6.06 -7.81
N THR A 124 -30.81 -7.02 -7.30
CA THR A 124 -32.24 -6.84 -7.01
C THR A 124 -32.44 -5.78 -5.92
N LEU A 125 -31.69 -5.86 -4.81
CA LEU A 125 -31.73 -4.84 -3.76
C LEU A 125 -31.22 -3.47 -4.24
N ALA A 126 -30.21 -3.47 -5.12
CA ALA A 126 -29.71 -2.24 -5.74
C ALA A 126 -30.76 -1.57 -6.62
N GLN A 127 -31.56 -2.35 -7.36
CA GLN A 127 -32.68 -1.84 -8.13
C GLN A 127 -33.77 -1.21 -7.25
N GLU A 128 -34.07 -1.82 -6.09
CA GLU A 128 -35.03 -1.27 -5.13
C GLU A 128 -34.56 0.05 -4.49
N ILE A 129 -33.29 0.14 -4.13
CA ILE A 129 -32.67 1.35 -3.59
C ILE A 129 -32.57 2.44 -4.67
N ALA A 130 -32.29 2.06 -5.91
CA ALA A 130 -32.17 2.98 -7.04
C ALA A 130 -33.46 3.75 -7.37
N MET A 131 -34.63 3.26 -6.93
CA MET A 131 -35.89 4.01 -7.04
C MET A 131 -35.92 5.26 -6.16
N ARG A 132 -35.09 5.30 -5.11
CA ARG A 132 -35.09 6.35 -4.08
C ARG A 132 -33.85 7.22 -4.12
N PHE A 133 -32.72 6.68 -4.60
CA PHE A 133 -31.44 7.37 -4.57
C PHE A 133 -30.79 7.49 -5.95
N PRO A 134 -30.21 8.65 -6.28
CA PRO A 134 -29.58 8.88 -7.58
C PRO A 134 -28.29 8.06 -7.76
N ILE A 135 -27.54 7.81 -6.68
CA ILE A 135 -26.34 6.97 -6.69
C ILE A 135 -26.63 5.69 -5.88
N VAL A 136 -26.20 4.54 -6.40
CA VAL A 136 -26.28 3.26 -5.70
C VAL A 136 -24.95 2.51 -5.81
N LEU A 137 -24.41 2.11 -4.66
CA LEU A 137 -23.19 1.35 -4.53
C LEU A 137 -23.49 -0.07 -4.05
N VAL A 138 -22.75 -1.04 -4.56
CA VAL A 138 -22.72 -2.42 -4.09
C VAL A 138 -21.33 -2.69 -3.50
N LEU A 139 -21.30 -3.00 -2.21
CA LEU A 139 -20.12 -3.32 -1.43
C LEU A 139 -20.07 -4.82 -1.17
N ARG A 140 -18.95 -5.46 -1.48
CA ARG A 140 -18.72 -6.90 -1.26
C ARG A 140 -17.52 -7.11 -0.35
N ALA A 141 -17.66 -8.04 0.60
CA ALA A 141 -16.61 -8.39 1.54
C ALA A 141 -15.38 -8.93 0.79
N MET A 142 -14.19 -8.47 1.17
CA MET A 142 -12.95 -8.99 0.61
C MET A 142 -12.60 -10.37 1.16
N HIS A 143 -11.88 -11.16 0.36
CA HIS A 143 -11.21 -12.34 0.90
C HIS A 143 -10.07 -11.92 1.83
N LEU A 144 -10.04 -12.50 3.02
CA LEU A 144 -9.10 -12.14 4.05
C LEU A 144 -7.83 -12.97 3.95
N THR A 145 -6.68 -12.30 3.93
CA THR A 145 -5.37 -12.93 3.95
C THR A 145 -4.49 -12.30 5.02
N TYR A 146 -3.46 -13.01 5.46
CA TYR A 146 -2.50 -12.45 6.41
C TYR A 146 -1.76 -11.23 5.84
N GLY A 147 -1.69 -11.10 4.51
CA GLY A 147 -1.08 -9.96 3.82
C GLY A 147 -1.93 -8.69 3.81
N ASN A 148 -3.26 -8.79 3.78
CA ASN A 148 -4.16 -7.62 3.81
C ASN A 148 -4.71 -7.28 5.21
N LEU A 149 -4.32 -8.05 6.23
CA LEU A 149 -4.75 -7.90 7.62
C LEU A 149 -4.44 -6.50 8.21
N SER A 150 -3.43 -5.78 7.71
CA SER A 150 -3.15 -4.38 8.09
C SER A 150 -4.29 -3.41 7.77
N SER A 151 -5.13 -3.76 6.79
CA SER A 151 -6.28 -2.97 6.34
C SER A 151 -7.61 -3.46 6.91
N TYR A 152 -7.64 -4.65 7.52
CA TYR A 152 -8.84 -5.22 8.13
C TYR A 152 -9.32 -4.40 9.32
N PHE A 153 -10.63 -4.14 9.37
CA PHE A 153 -11.23 -3.44 10.49
C PHE A 153 -12.62 -3.95 10.88
N ASP A 154 -12.72 -4.49 12.10
CA ASP A 154 -13.96 -4.74 12.82
C ASP A 154 -13.87 -4.13 14.23
N ALA A 155 -14.81 -3.25 14.57
CA ALA A 155 -14.86 -2.53 15.84
C ALA A 155 -15.49 -3.35 16.98
N THR A 156 -16.44 -4.21 16.67
CA THR A 156 -17.29 -4.92 17.64
C THR A 156 -17.38 -6.41 17.31
N ALA A 157 -17.58 -7.24 18.33
CA ALA A 157 -17.76 -8.68 18.19
C ALA A 157 -19.16 -9.09 17.68
N LEU A 158 -20.03 -8.11 17.41
CA LEU A 158 -21.34 -8.36 16.79
C LEU A 158 -21.10 -8.78 15.34
N SER A 159 -21.18 -10.10 15.10
CA SER A 159 -20.88 -10.79 13.83
C SER A 159 -21.93 -10.56 12.73
N ASP A 160 -22.66 -9.45 12.78
CA ASP A 160 -23.84 -9.24 11.95
C ASP A 160 -23.63 -8.28 10.78
N ALA A 161 -22.39 -7.84 10.55
CA ALA A 161 -22.03 -6.78 9.60
C ALA A 161 -21.09 -7.23 8.46
N LEU A 162 -20.80 -6.32 7.52
CA LEU A 162 -19.81 -6.49 6.45
C LEU A 162 -18.42 -6.75 7.03
N PRO A 163 -17.84 -7.96 6.91
CA PRO A 163 -16.56 -8.26 7.55
C PRO A 163 -15.43 -7.37 7.05
N GLY A 164 -14.67 -6.78 7.97
CA GLY A 164 -13.45 -6.04 7.65
C GLY A 164 -13.63 -4.63 7.09
N PHE A 165 -14.86 -4.12 7.00
CA PHE A 165 -15.16 -2.74 6.60
C PHE A 165 -16.30 -2.13 7.42
N ARG A 166 -16.14 -0.87 7.82
CA ARG A 166 -17.17 -0.08 8.52
C ARG A 166 -17.23 1.33 7.97
N ILE A 167 -18.43 1.86 7.87
CA ILE A 167 -18.67 3.27 7.57
C ILE A 167 -18.46 4.07 8.85
N ILE A 168 -17.66 5.13 8.78
CA ILE A 168 -17.43 5.98 9.94
C ILE A 168 -18.53 7.01 10.05
N ARG A 169 -19.11 7.10 11.26
CA ARG A 169 -19.98 8.20 11.67
C ARG A 169 -19.22 9.11 12.64
N HIS A 170 -19.29 10.41 12.39
CA HIS A 170 -18.83 11.40 13.36
C HIS A 170 -19.92 11.62 14.41
N LYS A 171 -19.56 11.72 15.70
CA LYS A 171 -20.53 12.08 16.75
C LYS A 171 -21.11 13.45 16.44
N GLU A 172 -22.44 13.52 16.36
CA GLU A 172 -23.15 14.78 16.44
C GLU A 172 -22.84 15.44 17.78
N VAL A 173 -22.41 16.70 17.77
CA VAL A 173 -22.21 17.46 19.01
C VAL A 173 -23.55 17.86 19.65
N ASN A 174 -24.71 17.61 19.03
CA ASN A 174 -26.02 17.87 19.64
C ASN A 174 -27.19 17.18 18.92
N VAL A 175 -27.49 15.91 19.24
CA VAL A 175 -28.84 15.33 19.04
C VAL A 175 -29.25 14.51 20.26
N GLU A 176 -29.29 15.15 21.42
CA GLU A 176 -30.30 14.78 22.41
C GLU A 176 -31.61 15.50 22.03
N LYS A 177 -32.44 14.85 21.21
CA LYS A 177 -33.91 15.02 21.04
C LYS A 177 -34.36 14.79 19.59
N LEU A 178 -34.40 13.54 19.15
CA LEU A 178 -35.44 13.13 18.21
C LEU A 178 -36.24 12.00 18.85
N LYS A 179 -37.42 12.38 19.36
CA LYS A 179 -38.42 11.49 19.94
C LYS A 179 -38.90 10.54 18.85
N SER A 180 -38.84 9.25 19.15
CA SER A 180 -39.42 8.16 18.38
C SER A 180 -40.91 8.38 18.12
N LYS A 181 -41.30 8.51 16.84
CA LYS A 181 -42.68 8.25 16.40
C LYS A 181 -42.69 6.90 15.69
N LYS A 182 -43.24 5.89 16.36
CA LYS A 182 -43.53 4.57 15.78
C LYS A 182 -44.56 4.73 14.65
N LEU A 183 -44.20 4.29 13.44
CA LEU A 183 -45.18 4.00 12.39
C LEU A 183 -45.33 2.48 12.31
N LYS A 184 -46.54 1.97 12.52
CA LYS A 184 -46.90 0.57 12.29
C LYS A 184 -47.22 0.39 10.81
N THR A 185 -46.63 -0.59 10.15
CA THR A 185 -47.28 -1.39 9.11
C THR A 185 -46.54 -2.72 8.96
N ALA A 186 -47.30 -3.77 8.67
CA ALA A 186 -46.88 -5.17 8.69
C ALA A 186 -46.50 -5.65 7.28
N SER A 187 -45.37 -6.36 7.16
CA SER A 187 -45.22 -7.61 6.40
C SER A 187 -43.80 -8.16 6.59
N ASP A 188 -43.72 -9.45 6.88
CA ASP A 188 -42.50 -10.19 7.20
C ASP A 188 -41.62 -10.40 5.96
N ALA A 189 -40.37 -9.90 6.02
CA ALA A 189 -39.15 -10.41 5.33
C ALA A 189 -37.96 -9.41 5.36
N HIS A 190 -38.08 -8.22 5.94
CA HIS A 190 -36.96 -7.28 6.07
C HIS A 190 -36.32 -7.39 7.46
N THR A 191 -35.05 -7.81 7.51
CA THR A 191 -34.18 -7.57 8.65
C THR A 191 -34.26 -6.09 9.01
N ASP A 192 -34.66 -5.76 10.24
CA ASP A 192 -34.97 -4.39 10.68
C ASP A 192 -33.82 -3.43 10.31
N ALA A 193 -34.09 -2.45 9.45
CA ALA A 193 -33.07 -1.62 8.79
C ALA A 193 -32.13 -0.89 9.79
N LEU A 194 -32.64 -0.57 10.98
CA LEU A 194 -31.90 -0.06 12.14
C LEU A 194 -30.79 -1.00 12.61
N THR A 195 -31.05 -2.30 12.56
CA THR A 195 -30.09 -3.35 12.95
C THR A 195 -28.98 -3.46 11.90
N VAL A 196 -29.34 -3.37 10.62
CA VAL A 196 -28.37 -3.39 9.51
C VAL A 196 -27.48 -2.14 9.56
N PHE A 197 -28.07 -0.96 9.74
CA PHE A 197 -27.34 0.30 9.85
C PHE A 197 -26.36 0.34 11.03
N SER A 198 -26.78 -0.11 12.22
CA SER A 198 -25.91 -0.18 13.40
C SER A 198 -24.80 -1.22 13.26
N SER A 199 -24.98 -2.24 12.43
CA SER A 199 -23.97 -3.27 12.16
C SER A 199 -22.81 -2.74 11.27
N ILE A 200 -23.11 -2.00 10.20
CA ILE A 200 -22.12 -1.56 9.22
C ILE A 200 -21.46 -0.21 9.57
N THR A 201 -22.02 0.52 10.54
CA THR A 201 -21.45 1.80 10.98
C THR A 201 -20.73 1.70 12.32
N THR A 202 -19.69 2.49 12.49
CA THR A 202 -19.03 2.69 13.79
C THR A 202 -19.01 4.16 14.15
N ILE A 203 -19.22 4.47 15.43
CA ILE A 203 -19.07 5.82 15.96
C ILE A 203 -17.68 5.93 16.55
N GLU A 204 -16.89 6.84 16.02
CA GLU A 204 -15.51 7.00 16.46
C GLU A 204 -15.40 8.00 17.62
N PRO A 205 -14.72 7.63 18.73
CA PRO A 205 -14.56 8.53 19.87
C PRO A 205 -13.59 9.67 19.59
N HIS A 206 -12.72 9.53 18.59
CA HIS A 206 -11.76 10.54 18.15
C HIS A 206 -12.04 10.93 16.70
N PRO A 207 -11.80 12.20 16.29
CA PRO A 207 -11.94 12.60 14.91
C PRO A 207 -10.99 11.79 14.02
N VAL A 208 -11.55 10.93 13.17
CA VAL A 208 -10.82 10.37 12.03
C VAL A 208 -10.67 11.46 10.97
N LYS A 209 -9.51 11.55 10.31
CA LYS A 209 -9.35 12.43 9.14
C LYS A 209 -9.42 11.63 7.85
N GLU A 210 -10.04 12.25 6.88
CA GLU A 210 -10.10 11.78 5.51
C GLU A 210 -8.84 12.18 4.74
N ILE A 211 -8.57 11.51 3.63
CA ILE A 211 -7.61 12.00 2.64
C ILE A 211 -8.20 13.23 1.96
N LEU A 212 -7.64 14.40 2.26
CA LEU A 212 -7.96 15.64 1.58
C LEU A 212 -7.02 15.85 0.40
N VAL A 213 -7.58 16.33 -0.72
CA VAL A 213 -6.83 16.73 -1.91
C VAL A 213 -6.80 18.26 -1.94
N PRO A 214 -5.63 18.89 -1.72
CA PRO A 214 -5.54 20.34 -1.74
C PRO A 214 -5.83 20.95 -3.12
N PRO A 215 -6.34 22.19 -3.21
CA PRO A 215 -6.68 22.83 -4.49
C PRO A 215 -5.48 22.93 -5.45
N SER A 216 -4.29 23.18 -4.92
CA SER A 216 -3.05 23.26 -5.70
C SER A 216 -2.71 21.95 -6.41
N TRP A 217 -3.10 20.80 -5.85
CA TRP A 217 -2.91 19.50 -6.48
C TRP A 217 -3.83 19.35 -7.68
N THR A 218 -5.10 19.74 -7.51
CA THR A 218 -6.10 19.66 -8.58
C THR A 218 -5.78 20.56 -9.76
N SER A 219 -5.35 21.81 -9.52
CA SER A 219 -4.94 22.73 -10.58
C SER A 219 -3.68 22.26 -11.32
N SER A 220 -2.67 21.78 -10.58
CA SER A 220 -1.43 21.27 -11.19
C SER A 220 -1.69 20.03 -12.05
N VAL A 221 -2.49 19.09 -11.57
CA VAL A 221 -2.84 17.88 -12.35
C VAL A 221 -3.70 18.23 -13.58
N ALA A 222 -4.59 19.21 -13.48
CA ALA A 222 -5.34 19.69 -14.65
C ALA A 222 -4.40 20.28 -15.73
N SER A 223 -3.46 21.14 -15.32
CA SER A 223 -2.45 21.71 -16.24
C SER A 223 -1.58 20.63 -16.90
N ILE A 224 -1.17 19.60 -16.15
CA ILE A 224 -0.40 18.46 -16.67
C ILE A 224 -1.23 17.64 -17.68
N LEU A 225 -2.51 17.41 -17.42
CA LEU A 225 -3.39 16.67 -18.34
C LEU A 225 -3.60 17.43 -19.65
N GLU A 226 -3.75 18.75 -19.58
CA GLU A 226 -3.93 19.62 -20.75
C GLU A 226 -2.68 19.63 -21.64
N SER A 227 -1.47 19.61 -21.06
CA SER A 227 -0.21 19.62 -21.80
C SER A 227 0.18 18.29 -22.43
N PHE A 228 -0.40 17.15 -22.01
CA PHE A 228 -0.04 15.82 -22.55
C PHE A 228 -0.39 15.61 -24.04
N GLY A 229 -1.09 16.55 -24.66
CA GLY A 229 -1.24 16.63 -26.12
C GLY A 229 0.05 17.03 -26.84
N GLU A 230 0.97 17.70 -26.14
CA GLU A 230 2.28 18.12 -26.59
C GLU A 230 3.28 17.01 -26.19
N SER A 231 4.14 16.57 -27.11
CA SER A 231 5.01 15.41 -26.93
C SER A 231 5.80 15.40 -25.60
N ASN A 232 6.06 14.21 -25.03
CA ASN A 232 6.67 13.92 -23.70
C ASN A 232 5.69 13.95 -22.51
N ARG A 233 5.24 12.76 -22.06
CA ARG A 233 4.25 12.58 -20.98
C ARG A 233 4.88 12.11 -19.66
N LYS A 234 6.10 12.55 -19.38
CA LYS A 234 6.87 12.18 -18.18
C LYS A 234 6.69 13.22 -17.08
N VAL A 235 6.25 12.79 -15.90
CA VAL A 235 6.04 13.64 -14.73
C VAL A 235 6.88 13.12 -13.57
N LEU A 236 7.82 13.92 -13.08
CA LEU A 236 8.62 13.59 -11.91
C LEU A 236 8.04 14.24 -10.66
N VAL A 237 7.86 13.47 -9.59
CA VAL A 237 7.35 13.96 -8.30
C VAL A 237 8.49 13.92 -7.27
N CYS A 238 8.84 15.10 -6.72
CA CYS A 238 9.92 15.26 -5.75
C CYS A 238 9.48 16.06 -4.52
N GLY A 239 10.27 15.99 -3.43
CA GLY A 239 9.85 16.50 -2.13
C GLY A 239 10.55 15.81 -0.96
N ALA A 240 10.61 16.46 0.20
CA ALA A 240 11.24 15.88 1.39
C ALA A 240 10.49 14.63 1.93
N LYS A 241 11.07 13.95 2.91
CA LYS A 241 10.41 12.83 3.58
C LYS A 241 9.13 13.26 4.31
N GLY A 242 8.04 12.52 4.07
CA GLY A 242 6.77 12.68 4.79
C GLY A 242 5.94 13.90 4.41
N VAL A 243 6.18 14.50 3.23
CA VAL A 243 5.42 15.67 2.75
C VAL A 243 4.18 15.32 1.91
N GLY A 244 3.97 14.03 1.59
CA GLY A 244 2.82 13.58 0.79
C GLY A 244 3.12 13.15 -0.65
N LYS A 245 4.40 13.02 -1.06
CA LYS A 245 4.78 12.58 -2.42
C LYS A 245 3.99 11.37 -2.93
N SER A 246 4.05 10.25 -2.22
CA SER A 246 3.35 9.01 -2.62
C SER A 246 1.82 9.17 -2.66
N THR A 247 1.25 10.07 -1.84
CA THR A 247 -0.18 10.41 -1.90
C THR A 247 -0.51 11.21 -3.16
N PHE A 248 0.32 12.20 -3.51
CA PHE A 248 0.18 12.93 -4.77
C PHE A 248 0.38 12.00 -5.98
N SER A 249 1.40 11.13 -5.96
CA SER A 249 1.66 10.17 -7.04
C SER A 249 0.46 9.24 -7.28
N ARG A 250 -0.17 8.73 -6.21
CA ARG A 250 -1.43 7.96 -6.31
C ARG A 250 -2.56 8.79 -6.92
N TYR A 251 -2.76 10.02 -6.44
CA TYR A 251 -3.76 10.93 -6.99
C TYR A 251 -3.54 11.22 -8.49
N LEU A 252 -2.29 11.49 -8.89
CA LEU A 252 -1.91 11.70 -10.28
C LEU A 252 -2.16 10.46 -11.15
N VAL A 253 -1.71 9.27 -10.71
CA VAL A 253 -1.96 8.00 -11.42
C VAL A 253 -3.47 7.79 -11.61
N ASN A 254 -4.26 7.97 -10.56
CA ASN A 254 -5.72 7.83 -10.60
C ASN A 254 -6.37 8.81 -11.59
N ARG A 255 -5.92 10.06 -11.60
CA ARG A 255 -6.40 11.07 -12.56
C ARG A 255 -6.02 10.75 -14.00
N LEU A 256 -4.81 10.24 -14.21
CA LEU A 256 -4.36 9.78 -15.53
C LEU A 256 -5.15 8.57 -16.02
N LEU A 257 -5.50 7.63 -15.13
CA LEU A 257 -6.32 6.45 -15.46
C LEU A 257 -7.77 6.78 -15.86
N ASN A 258 -8.25 8.00 -15.62
CA ASN A 258 -9.54 8.46 -16.14
C ASN A 258 -9.49 8.72 -17.67
N VAL A 259 -8.29 8.97 -18.22
CA VAL A 259 -8.09 9.38 -19.62
C VAL A 259 -7.28 8.34 -20.39
N HIS A 260 -6.34 7.68 -19.72
CA HIS A 260 -5.44 6.67 -20.28
C HIS A 260 -5.77 5.29 -19.74
N ARG A 261 -5.65 4.26 -20.58
CA ARG A 261 -5.89 2.86 -20.18
C ARG A 261 -4.78 2.30 -19.29
N VAL A 262 -3.57 2.82 -19.45
CA VAL A 262 -2.35 2.36 -18.77
C VAL A 262 -1.56 3.59 -18.35
N VAL A 263 -0.94 3.54 -17.17
CA VAL A 263 0.02 4.54 -16.69
C VAL A 263 1.30 3.82 -16.28
N ALA A 264 2.43 4.24 -16.83
CA ALA A 264 3.73 3.75 -16.40
C ALA A 264 4.12 4.42 -15.08
N TYR A 265 4.76 3.66 -14.19
CA TYR A 265 5.20 4.15 -12.89
C TYR A 265 6.61 3.67 -12.60
N LEU A 266 7.57 4.60 -12.58
CA LEU A 266 8.95 4.34 -12.23
C LEU A 266 9.18 4.81 -10.79
N ASP A 267 9.43 3.85 -9.90
CA ASP A 267 9.68 4.13 -8.49
C ASP A 267 11.16 4.03 -8.17
N THR A 268 11.73 5.16 -7.75
CA THR A 268 13.10 5.23 -7.27
C THR A 268 13.21 5.22 -5.74
N ASP A 269 12.10 5.26 -4.99
CA ASP A 269 12.14 5.19 -3.53
C ASP A 269 12.31 3.74 -3.05
N VAL A 270 13.56 3.29 -2.92
CA VAL A 270 13.92 1.97 -2.39
C VAL A 270 13.50 1.77 -0.92
N GLY A 271 13.23 2.85 -0.18
CA GLY A 271 12.85 2.80 1.22
C GLY A 271 11.38 2.48 1.42
N GLN A 272 10.51 3.14 0.66
CA GLN A 272 9.05 2.98 0.73
C GLN A 272 8.42 2.91 -0.67
N PRO A 273 8.72 1.87 -1.48
CA PRO A 273 8.16 1.74 -2.82
C PRO A 273 6.63 1.71 -2.79
N GLU A 274 5.97 2.14 -3.86
CA GLU A 274 4.51 2.22 -3.94
C GLU A 274 3.86 0.88 -4.27
N LEU A 275 4.49 0.10 -5.17
CA LEU A 275 3.92 -1.12 -5.77
C LEU A 275 4.76 -2.38 -5.50
N ALA A 276 5.87 -2.22 -4.78
CA ALA A 276 6.85 -3.28 -4.56
C ALA A 276 7.23 -3.41 -3.08
N ALA A 277 7.78 -4.58 -2.73
CA ALA A 277 8.42 -4.75 -1.42
C ALA A 277 9.72 -3.91 -1.32
N PRO A 278 10.15 -3.53 -0.10
CA PRO A 278 11.28 -2.60 0.10
C PRO A 278 12.61 -3.07 -0.50
N GLY A 279 13.48 -2.12 -0.80
CA GLY A 279 14.85 -2.36 -1.30
C GLY A 279 14.93 -2.58 -2.81
N VAL A 280 13.92 -2.16 -3.57
CA VAL A 280 13.82 -2.40 -5.02
C VAL A 280 13.59 -1.07 -5.75
N LEU A 281 14.26 -0.92 -6.88
CA LEU A 281 13.91 0.04 -7.94
C LEU A 281 13.02 -0.67 -8.95
N SER A 282 11.93 -0.05 -9.40
CA SER A 282 10.93 -0.76 -10.21
C SER A 282 10.23 0.11 -11.25
N LEU A 283 9.86 -0.52 -12.37
CA LEU A 283 8.98 0.01 -13.40
C LEU A 283 7.72 -0.86 -13.47
N HIS A 284 6.55 -0.23 -13.38
CA HIS A 284 5.24 -0.87 -13.47
C HIS A 284 4.39 -0.25 -14.59
N PHE A 285 3.46 -1.02 -15.13
CA PHE A 285 2.40 -0.54 -16.01
C PHE A 285 1.06 -0.79 -15.32
N ILE A 286 0.45 0.28 -14.83
CA ILE A 286 -0.73 0.26 -13.97
C ILE A 286 -1.99 0.35 -14.81
N THR A 287 -2.95 -0.54 -14.57
CA THR A 287 -4.27 -0.55 -15.24
C THR A 287 -5.46 -0.46 -14.27
N THR A 288 -5.18 -0.43 -12.97
CA THR A 288 -6.16 -0.37 -11.89
C THR A 288 -5.86 0.82 -10.98
N PRO A 289 -6.88 1.50 -10.45
CA PRO A 289 -6.66 2.66 -9.59
C PRO A 289 -5.95 2.27 -8.29
N LEU A 290 -5.12 3.17 -7.77
CA LEU A 290 -4.39 3.01 -6.51
C LEU A 290 -5.23 3.57 -5.36
N LEU A 291 -6.18 2.77 -4.87
CA LEU A 291 -7.15 3.15 -3.85
C LEU A 291 -6.79 2.61 -2.46
N GLY A 292 -5.56 2.86 -2.03
CA GLY A 292 -5.09 2.52 -0.69
C GLY A 292 -3.68 3.03 -0.41
N PRO A 293 -3.09 2.75 0.76
CA PRO A 293 -1.66 2.95 1.02
C PRO A 293 -0.78 1.96 0.23
N GLY A 294 0.48 2.31 -0.06
CA GLY A 294 1.40 1.47 -0.87
C GLY A 294 1.74 0.06 -0.35
N TYR A 295 1.11 -0.43 0.72
CA TYR A 295 1.17 -1.84 1.13
C TYR A 295 -0.08 -2.65 0.76
N THR A 296 -1.06 -2.05 0.08
CA THR A 296 -2.35 -2.70 -0.21
C THR A 296 -2.53 -3.12 -1.67
N HIS A 297 -1.61 -2.74 -2.55
CA HIS A 297 -1.71 -2.94 -4.00
C HIS A 297 -0.36 -3.30 -4.62
N LEU A 298 0.42 -4.13 -3.92
CA LEU A 298 1.67 -4.64 -4.47
C LEU A 298 1.36 -5.49 -5.71
N GLN A 299 2.17 -5.34 -6.75
CA GLN A 299 2.04 -6.12 -7.98
C GLN A 299 3.42 -6.43 -8.58
N PRO A 300 3.55 -7.49 -9.38
CA PRO A 300 4.79 -7.77 -10.10
C PRO A 300 5.23 -6.56 -10.94
N ALA A 301 6.51 -6.22 -10.89
CA ALA A 301 7.09 -5.18 -11.73
C ALA A 301 7.28 -5.70 -13.15
N PHE A 302 7.14 -4.81 -14.14
CA PHE A 302 7.55 -5.11 -15.51
C PHE A 302 9.08 -5.31 -15.58
N ARG A 303 9.80 -4.46 -14.85
CA ARG A 303 11.24 -4.62 -14.62
C ARG A 303 11.59 -4.10 -13.24
N SER A 304 12.47 -4.80 -12.53
CA SER A 304 12.95 -4.34 -11.23
C SER A 304 14.39 -4.74 -10.97
N TYR A 305 15.03 -4.03 -10.05
CA TYR A 305 16.41 -4.26 -9.62
C TYR A 305 16.46 -4.25 -8.09
N PHE A 306 16.94 -5.34 -7.49
CA PHE A 306 17.09 -5.43 -6.04
C PHE A 306 18.34 -4.67 -5.59
N PHE A 307 18.11 -3.47 -5.08
CA PHE A 307 19.15 -2.63 -4.50
C PHE A 307 19.57 -3.13 -3.11
N GLY A 308 18.63 -3.70 -2.36
CA GLY A 308 18.89 -4.36 -1.08
C GLY A 308 19.07 -3.43 0.11
N PHE A 309 18.97 -2.11 -0.06
CA PHE A 309 18.98 -1.14 1.05
C PHE A 309 17.74 -0.25 1.02
N SER A 310 17.39 0.30 2.18
CA SER A 310 16.27 1.25 2.28
C SER A 310 16.68 2.71 2.08
N SER A 311 17.88 2.96 1.57
CA SER A 311 18.41 4.30 1.34
C SER A 311 19.45 4.27 0.22
N PRO A 312 19.34 5.15 -0.80
CA PRO A 312 20.27 5.19 -1.92
C PRO A 312 21.71 5.52 -1.51
N LYS A 313 21.91 6.11 -0.33
CA LYS A 313 23.23 6.40 0.26
C LYS A 313 24.15 5.17 0.33
N ALA A 314 23.59 3.96 0.40
CA ALA A 314 24.39 2.75 0.51
C ALA A 314 25.31 2.51 -0.70
N ASP A 315 24.85 2.83 -1.91
CA ASP A 315 25.60 2.73 -3.15
C ASP A 315 24.95 3.65 -4.22
N PRO A 316 25.32 4.95 -4.24
CA PRO A 316 24.71 5.93 -5.15
C PRO A 316 24.91 5.60 -6.63
N THR A 317 26.04 5.00 -6.99
CA THR A 317 26.36 4.63 -8.37
C THR A 317 25.48 3.47 -8.84
N LEU A 318 25.38 2.40 -8.05
CA LEU A 318 24.49 1.28 -8.38
C LEU A 318 23.02 1.72 -8.44
N TYR A 319 22.62 2.62 -7.54
CA TYR A 319 21.28 3.20 -7.54
C TYR A 319 20.98 3.93 -8.86
N MET A 320 21.86 4.83 -9.31
CA MET A 320 21.66 5.57 -10.56
C MET A 320 21.70 4.68 -11.79
N ASN A 321 22.58 3.68 -11.84
CA ASN A 321 22.57 2.67 -12.89
C ASN A 321 21.18 1.99 -13.00
N GLY A 322 20.52 1.75 -11.86
CA GLY A 322 19.16 1.22 -11.78
C GLY A 322 18.09 2.13 -12.32
N VAL A 323 18.17 3.41 -11.99
CA VAL A 323 17.27 4.41 -12.54
C VAL A 323 17.42 4.47 -14.06
N GLU A 324 18.65 4.57 -14.57
CA GLU A 324 18.92 4.66 -16.01
C GLU A 324 18.45 3.41 -16.78
N ALA A 325 18.68 2.21 -16.25
CA ALA A 325 18.21 0.99 -16.91
C ALA A 325 16.69 0.87 -16.93
N LEU A 326 15.99 1.36 -15.91
CA LEU A 326 14.52 1.40 -15.89
C LEU A 326 13.98 2.45 -16.87
N VAL A 327 14.63 3.60 -16.98
CA VAL A 327 14.31 4.61 -18.00
C VAL A 327 14.50 4.04 -19.41
N ALA A 328 15.63 3.37 -19.66
CA ALA A 328 15.89 2.70 -20.94
C ALA A 328 14.84 1.62 -21.25
N ALA A 329 14.43 0.84 -20.25
CA ALA A 329 13.37 -0.16 -20.40
C ALA A 329 12.02 0.47 -20.76
N TYR A 330 11.65 1.58 -20.12
CA TYR A 330 10.46 2.35 -20.49
C TYR A 330 10.56 2.91 -21.93
N ALA A 331 11.70 3.52 -22.28
CA ALA A 331 11.93 4.09 -23.61
C ALA A 331 11.88 3.03 -24.73
N SER A 332 12.28 1.80 -24.43
CA SER A 332 12.20 0.66 -25.36
C SER A 332 10.77 0.07 -25.52
N HIS A 333 9.81 0.54 -24.72
CA HIS A 333 8.44 0.02 -24.72
C HIS A 333 7.51 0.91 -25.57
N ASP A 334 6.59 1.64 -24.95
CA ASP A 334 5.66 2.57 -25.60
C ASP A 334 5.68 3.90 -24.83
N THR A 335 6.35 4.90 -25.41
CA THR A 335 6.50 6.23 -24.80
C THR A 335 5.23 7.10 -24.92
N SER A 336 4.19 6.60 -25.57
CA SER A 336 2.86 7.24 -25.58
C SER A 336 2.11 7.02 -24.26
N ILE A 337 2.48 5.98 -23.51
CA ILE A 337 1.96 5.72 -22.17
C ILE A 337 2.52 6.80 -21.22
N PRO A 338 1.68 7.54 -20.47
CA PRO A 338 2.19 8.53 -19.53
C PRO A 338 3.02 7.87 -18.42
N LEU A 339 4.13 8.51 -18.03
CA LEU A 339 5.04 8.01 -17.01
C LEU A 339 5.05 8.92 -15.79
N VAL A 340 4.75 8.35 -14.63
CA VAL A 340 4.94 8.99 -13.32
C VAL A 340 6.24 8.46 -12.70
N ILE A 341 7.15 9.37 -12.36
CA ILE A 341 8.42 9.05 -11.69
C ILE A 341 8.32 9.50 -10.22
N ASN A 342 8.35 8.56 -9.29
CA ASN A 342 8.39 8.85 -7.85
C ASN A 342 9.83 8.82 -7.34
N THR A 343 10.29 9.90 -6.70
CA THR A 343 11.63 9.98 -6.13
C THR A 343 11.66 9.66 -4.63
N ASP A 344 12.85 9.36 -4.11
CA ASP A 344 13.08 9.28 -2.68
C ASP A 344 12.95 10.65 -1.96
N GLY A 345 13.03 10.65 -0.63
CA GLY A 345 12.86 11.83 0.21
C GLY A 345 14.12 12.61 0.58
N TRP A 346 15.29 12.30 0.00
CA TRP A 346 16.54 12.98 0.25
C TRP A 346 16.67 14.22 -0.63
N ILE A 347 16.77 15.38 0.01
CA ILE A 347 16.70 16.68 -0.68
C ILE A 347 17.94 17.55 -0.45
N LYS A 348 19.00 17.01 0.16
CA LYS A 348 20.21 17.74 0.55
C LYS A 348 21.46 16.94 0.26
N SER A 349 22.56 17.65 -0.04
CA SER A 349 23.87 17.05 -0.32
C SER A 349 23.74 15.93 -1.35
N MET A 350 24.30 14.74 -1.10
CA MET A 350 24.22 13.57 -1.99
C MET A 350 22.80 13.25 -2.48
N GLY A 351 21.77 13.47 -1.65
CA GLY A 351 20.38 13.27 -2.09
C GLY A 351 19.94 14.26 -3.16
N TYR A 352 20.39 15.51 -3.04
CA TYR A 352 20.14 16.53 -4.05
C TYR A 352 20.90 16.23 -5.35
N ASP A 353 22.14 15.75 -5.26
CA ASP A 353 22.91 15.33 -6.43
C ASP A 353 22.23 14.15 -7.17
N LEU A 354 21.70 13.18 -6.41
CA LEU A 354 20.92 12.07 -6.96
C LEU A 354 19.60 12.53 -7.59
N LEU A 355 18.90 13.50 -6.99
CA LEU A 355 17.70 14.09 -7.58
C LEU A 355 18.01 14.77 -8.91
N ASN A 356 19.10 15.55 -8.98
CA ASN A 356 19.53 16.20 -10.23
C ASN A 356 19.91 15.16 -11.30
N ALA A 357 20.66 14.12 -10.92
CA ALA A 357 20.99 13.04 -11.84
C ALA A 357 19.73 12.31 -12.33
N THR A 358 18.72 12.12 -11.47
CA THR A 358 17.43 11.53 -11.84
C THR A 358 16.64 12.45 -12.79
N LEU A 359 16.63 13.77 -12.55
CA LEU A 359 16.03 14.76 -13.45
C LEU A 359 16.66 14.68 -14.84
N THR A 360 18.00 14.67 -14.93
CA THR A 360 18.73 14.54 -16.20
C THR A 360 18.45 13.21 -16.89
N ALA A 361 18.55 12.09 -16.17
CA ALA A 361 18.34 10.76 -16.75
C ALA A 361 16.89 10.56 -17.25
N THR A 362 15.90 11.09 -16.53
CA THR A 362 14.49 10.91 -16.88
C THR A 362 13.98 11.94 -17.88
N SER A 363 14.59 13.14 -17.95
CA SER A 363 14.18 14.25 -18.84
C SER A 363 12.65 14.46 -18.83
N PRO A 364 12.06 14.78 -17.67
CA PRO A 364 10.61 14.88 -17.53
C PRO A 364 10.08 16.16 -18.23
N ALA A 365 8.84 16.14 -18.71
CA ALA A 365 8.17 17.35 -19.19
C ALA A 365 7.64 18.21 -18.03
N HIS A 366 7.26 17.56 -16.92
CA HIS A 366 6.76 18.22 -15.73
C HIS A 366 7.50 17.74 -14.49
N VAL A 367 7.84 18.68 -13.62
CA VAL A 367 8.37 18.39 -12.29
C VAL A 367 7.41 18.94 -11.26
N VAL A 368 6.85 18.06 -10.43
CA VAL A 368 6.01 18.43 -9.30
C VAL A 368 6.87 18.44 -8.05
N GLN A 369 6.93 19.60 -7.39
CA GLN A 369 7.65 19.77 -6.13
C GLN A 369 6.65 19.91 -4.99
N VAL A 370 6.63 18.93 -4.08
CA VAL A 370 5.82 19.01 -2.86
C VAL A 370 6.57 19.84 -1.82
N VAL A 371 6.11 21.08 -1.62
CA VAL A 371 6.76 22.09 -0.79
C VAL A 371 6.41 21.89 0.68
N ALA A 372 7.44 21.68 1.51
CA ALA A 372 7.29 21.56 2.95
C ALA A 372 7.22 22.93 3.64
N LEU A 373 6.50 23.01 4.76
CA LEU A 373 6.40 24.24 5.56
C LEU A 373 7.71 24.60 6.29
N SER A 374 8.58 23.61 6.56
CA SER A 374 9.79 23.83 7.35
C SER A 374 11.04 24.04 6.49
N LYS A 375 11.88 25.01 6.86
CA LYS A 375 13.18 25.29 6.23
C LYS A 375 14.14 24.10 6.26
N ALA A 376 13.99 23.18 7.22
CA ALA A 376 14.77 21.96 7.27
C ALA A 376 14.45 21.00 6.12
N LYS A 377 13.22 21.05 5.60
CA LYS A 377 12.68 20.22 4.51
C LYS A 377 12.52 20.99 3.19
N SER A 378 13.04 22.20 3.08
CA SER A 378 13.04 22.99 1.85
C SER A 378 14.29 22.70 1.02
N PHE A 379 14.12 22.78 -0.30
CA PHE A 379 15.15 22.74 -1.33
C PHE A 379 14.55 23.38 -2.59
N ASP A 380 15.38 23.74 -3.55
CA ASP A 380 14.93 24.30 -4.83
C ASP A 380 15.16 23.28 -5.93
N VAL A 381 14.19 23.11 -6.83
CA VAL A 381 14.41 22.36 -8.07
C VAL A 381 15.18 23.28 -9.04
N PRO A 382 16.21 22.80 -9.76
CA PRO A 382 16.92 23.62 -10.74
C PRO A 382 15.96 24.25 -11.76
N ILE A 383 16.21 25.52 -12.09
CA ILE A 383 15.47 26.19 -13.17
C ILE A 383 15.97 25.62 -14.50
N SER A 384 15.05 25.16 -15.35
CA SER A 384 15.35 24.61 -16.67
C SER A 384 14.23 24.92 -17.64
N SER A 385 14.54 25.06 -18.92
CA SER A 385 13.55 25.14 -20.00
C SER A 385 13.07 23.75 -20.45
N GLU A 386 13.68 22.68 -19.95
CA GLU A 386 13.33 21.29 -20.33
C GLU A 386 12.06 20.79 -19.63
N TRP A 387 11.67 21.41 -18.50
CA TRP A 387 10.48 21.02 -17.75
C TRP A 387 9.70 22.23 -17.24
N THR A 388 8.40 22.01 -17.03
CA THR A 388 7.54 22.94 -16.29
C THR A 388 7.51 22.54 -14.82
N LEU A 389 7.85 23.47 -13.93
CA LEU A 389 7.84 23.25 -12.48
C LEU A 389 6.46 23.57 -11.88
N HIS A 390 5.92 22.64 -11.10
CA HIS A 390 4.66 22.75 -10.38
C HIS A 390 4.90 22.65 -8.86
N PRO A 391 5.09 23.78 -8.16
CA PRO A 391 5.17 23.78 -6.70
C PRO A 391 3.78 23.58 -6.11
N ILE A 392 3.61 22.55 -5.28
CA ILE A 392 2.34 22.24 -4.62
C ILE A 392 2.52 22.18 -3.10
N GLU A 393 1.44 22.42 -2.37
CA GLU A 393 1.48 22.34 -0.91
C GLU A 393 1.64 20.90 -0.42
N MET A 394 2.31 20.74 0.72
CA MET A 394 2.41 19.44 1.38
C MET A 394 1.05 18.91 1.85
N TRP A 395 0.93 17.59 1.88
CA TRP A 395 -0.25 16.90 2.36
C TRP A 395 -0.33 16.96 3.90
N ASP A 396 -1.38 17.62 4.41
CA ASP A 396 -1.80 17.79 5.81
C ASP A 396 -0.68 18.03 6.84
N ALA A 397 -0.58 19.26 7.35
CA ALA A 397 0.46 19.68 8.29
C ALA A 397 0.34 19.04 9.70
N ASP A 398 -0.85 18.59 10.10
CA ASP A 398 -1.13 18.05 11.44
C ASP A 398 -1.80 16.66 11.36
N PRO A 399 -1.02 15.56 11.43
CA PRO A 399 -1.60 14.22 11.40
C PRO A 399 -2.34 13.93 12.73
N PRO A 400 -3.64 13.60 12.72
CA PRO A 400 -4.41 13.30 13.93
C PRO A 400 -4.21 11.86 14.41
N GLN A 401 -3.68 10.98 13.55
CA GLN A 401 -3.35 9.60 13.86
C GLN A 401 -1.86 9.49 14.17
N PRO A 402 -1.45 8.65 15.13
CA PRO A 402 -0.04 8.45 15.42
C PRO A 402 0.69 8.01 14.15
N THR A 403 1.63 8.85 13.71
CA THR A 403 2.37 8.59 12.47
C THR A 403 3.06 7.23 12.55
N ARG A 404 2.80 6.37 11.57
CA ARG A 404 3.51 5.09 11.46
C ARG A 404 4.94 5.35 11.00
N SER A 405 5.88 4.72 11.67
CA SER A 405 7.28 4.83 11.31
C SER A 405 7.53 4.22 9.93
N SER A 406 8.55 4.73 9.21
CA SER A 406 8.95 4.11 7.94
C SER A 406 9.43 2.67 8.10
N LYS A 407 9.80 2.24 9.32
CA LYS A 407 10.13 0.85 9.62
C LYS A 407 8.87 -0.02 9.59
N GLU A 408 7.80 0.38 10.29
CA GLU A 408 6.52 -0.34 10.28
C GLU A 408 5.91 -0.43 8.87
N LEU A 409 5.90 0.68 8.12
CA LEU A 409 5.35 0.69 6.76
C LEU A 409 6.11 -0.22 5.78
N ARG A 410 7.40 -0.48 6.03
CA ARG A 410 8.18 -1.47 5.30
C ARG A 410 7.79 -2.89 5.69
N GLN A 411 7.51 -3.13 6.97
CA GLN A 411 7.03 -4.44 7.43
C GLN A 411 5.67 -4.77 6.82
N PHE A 412 4.72 -3.82 6.79
CA PHE A 412 3.42 -4.04 6.14
C PHE A 412 3.56 -4.45 4.67
N ARG A 413 4.49 -3.84 3.91
CA ARG A 413 4.78 -4.25 2.53
C ARG A 413 5.35 -5.66 2.45
N LEU A 414 6.24 -6.04 3.36
CA LEU A 414 6.79 -7.40 3.39
C LEU A 414 5.71 -8.43 3.75
N HIS A 415 4.83 -8.13 4.71
CA HIS A 415 3.70 -9.00 5.05
C HIS A 415 2.73 -9.13 3.87
N ALA A 416 2.35 -8.01 3.25
CA ALA A 416 1.50 -8.00 2.06
C ALA A 416 2.12 -8.82 0.91
N TYR A 417 3.43 -8.70 0.71
CA TYR A 417 4.16 -9.46 -0.31
C TYR A 417 4.20 -10.96 -0.01
N PHE A 418 4.70 -11.37 1.16
CA PHE A 418 4.92 -12.79 1.46
C PHE A 418 3.65 -13.56 1.81
N LEU A 419 2.65 -12.89 2.37
CA LEU A 419 1.44 -13.50 2.91
C LEU A 419 0.16 -13.06 2.18
N GLY A 420 0.30 -12.39 1.03
CA GLY A 420 -0.80 -11.84 0.23
C GLY A 420 -1.85 -12.88 -0.16
N ASP A 421 -1.41 -14.11 -0.44
CA ASP A 421 -2.27 -15.24 -0.85
C ASP A 421 -2.52 -16.26 0.28
N VAL A 422 -2.09 -15.97 1.52
CA VAL A 422 -2.23 -16.90 2.64
C VAL A 422 -3.55 -16.61 3.37
N PRO A 423 -4.58 -17.46 3.25
CA PRO A 423 -5.89 -17.19 3.80
C PRO A 423 -5.85 -17.21 5.33
N VAL A 424 -6.68 -16.37 5.96
CA VAL A 424 -6.93 -16.45 7.40
C VAL A 424 -8.11 -17.37 7.65
N PRO A 425 -7.97 -18.43 8.46
CA PRO A 425 -9.09 -19.31 8.80
C PRO A 425 -10.22 -18.59 9.57
N ASP A 426 -11.47 -18.99 9.34
CA ASP A 426 -12.67 -18.37 9.95
C ASP A 426 -12.72 -18.47 11.49
N ASN A 427 -11.96 -19.39 12.08
CA ASN A 427 -11.90 -19.57 13.54
C ASN A 427 -10.96 -18.57 14.25
N VAL A 428 -10.21 -17.76 13.50
CA VAL A 428 -9.31 -16.75 14.07
C VAL A 428 -10.11 -15.51 14.45
N SER A 429 -10.06 -15.10 15.72
CA SER A 429 -10.72 -13.87 16.18
C SER A 429 -9.90 -12.63 15.80
N LEU A 430 -10.49 -11.77 14.96
CA LEU A 430 -9.83 -10.57 14.40
C LEU A 430 -10.39 -9.25 14.94
N VAL A 431 -11.34 -9.33 15.86
CA VAL A 431 -11.89 -8.17 16.55
C VAL A 431 -10.73 -7.42 17.21
N ASN A 432 -10.61 -6.12 16.89
CA ASN A 432 -9.58 -5.25 17.47
C ASN A 432 -8.13 -5.74 17.26
N VAL A 433 -7.83 -6.42 16.15
CA VAL A 433 -6.51 -7.00 15.85
C VAL A 433 -5.33 -6.00 15.95
N HIS A 434 -5.62 -4.71 15.82
CA HIS A 434 -4.65 -3.60 15.83
C HIS A 434 -4.68 -2.72 17.10
N CYS A 435 -5.55 -2.98 18.07
CA CYS A 435 -5.87 -2.03 19.15
C CYS A 435 -4.97 -2.10 20.42
N THR A 436 -3.94 -2.95 20.47
CA THR A 436 -3.10 -3.12 21.68
C THR A 436 -1.66 -2.65 21.47
N SER A 437 -1.19 -1.74 22.32
CA SER A 437 0.09 -1.00 22.18
C SER A 437 1.36 -1.82 22.47
N GLU A 438 1.29 -2.90 23.26
CA GLU A 438 2.52 -3.56 23.73
C GLU A 438 2.87 -4.85 22.95
N GLN A 439 1.87 -5.53 22.40
CA GLN A 439 2.02 -6.60 21.42
C GLN A 439 0.73 -6.62 20.62
N THR A 440 0.73 -6.05 19.40
CA THR A 440 -0.48 -6.10 18.57
C THR A 440 -0.81 -7.57 18.31
N ARG A 441 -2.08 -7.98 18.50
CA ARG A 441 -2.53 -9.34 18.11
C ARG A 441 -2.11 -9.64 16.67
N TYR A 442 -2.13 -8.62 15.82
CA TYR A 442 -1.53 -8.61 14.49
C TYR A 442 -0.11 -9.21 14.44
N GLY A 443 0.83 -8.72 15.26
CA GLY A 443 2.20 -9.21 15.28
C GLY A 443 2.31 -10.69 15.67
N ARG A 444 1.51 -11.15 16.64
CA ARG A 444 1.45 -12.56 17.06
C ARG A 444 0.82 -13.47 16.01
N LEU A 445 -0.21 -12.99 15.30
CA LEU A 445 -0.81 -13.75 14.21
C LEU A 445 0.22 -13.98 13.09
N LEU A 446 0.94 -12.92 12.71
CA LEU A 446 1.99 -13.02 11.70
C LEU A 446 3.14 -13.93 12.14
N SER A 447 3.49 -13.96 13.42
CA SER A 447 4.56 -14.83 13.91
C SER A 447 4.25 -16.31 13.84
N THR A 448 2.98 -16.66 14.04
CA THR A 448 2.53 -18.05 13.93
C THR A 448 2.49 -18.55 12.49
N ILE A 449 2.21 -17.67 11.51
CA ILE A 449 1.92 -18.09 10.14
C ILE A 449 3.17 -18.23 9.26
N TYR A 450 4.21 -17.41 9.47
CA TYR A 450 5.43 -17.49 8.67
C TYR A 450 6.16 -18.85 8.74
N PRO A 451 6.33 -19.48 9.93
CA PRO A 451 6.96 -20.80 10.02
C PRO A 451 6.17 -21.91 9.31
N GLN A 452 4.84 -21.75 9.21
CA GLN A 452 3.95 -22.71 8.55
C GLN A 452 4.02 -22.65 7.02
N GLN A 453 4.69 -21.63 6.45
CA GLN A 453 4.85 -21.53 5.01
C GLN A 453 5.79 -22.62 4.48
N VAL A 454 5.37 -23.29 3.41
CA VAL A 454 6.13 -24.35 2.76
C VAL A 454 7.24 -23.72 1.92
N PRO A 455 8.54 -23.97 2.21
CA PRO A 455 9.61 -23.43 1.40
C PRO A 455 9.87 -24.29 0.16
N TYR A 456 10.46 -23.66 -0.85
CA TYR A 456 11.16 -24.34 -1.92
C TYR A 456 12.49 -24.90 -1.42
N ARG A 457 12.86 -26.10 -1.88
CA ARG A 457 14.18 -26.69 -1.67
C ARG A 457 15.04 -26.37 -2.89
N VAL A 458 16.12 -25.62 -2.68
CA VAL A 458 16.99 -25.13 -3.75
C VAL A 458 18.42 -25.62 -3.50
N PRO A 459 18.95 -26.52 -4.35
CA PRO A 459 20.33 -26.98 -4.22
C PRO A 459 21.34 -25.82 -4.30
N PHE A 460 22.44 -25.92 -3.55
CA PHE A 460 23.54 -24.93 -3.61
C PHE A 460 24.08 -24.75 -5.04
N ALA A 461 24.02 -25.80 -5.85
CA ALA A 461 24.51 -25.78 -7.23
C ALA A 461 23.67 -24.93 -8.19
N ASN A 462 22.43 -24.61 -7.84
CA ASN A 462 21.50 -23.94 -8.74
C ASN A 462 21.53 -22.41 -8.62
N VAL A 463 22.04 -21.88 -7.50
CA VAL A 463 22.01 -20.45 -7.23
C VAL A 463 23.33 -19.98 -6.63
N ALA A 464 23.85 -18.88 -7.17
CA ALA A 464 24.95 -18.16 -6.58
C ALA A 464 24.44 -17.18 -5.50
N LEU A 465 25.36 -16.72 -4.64
CA LEU A 465 25.10 -15.77 -3.58
C LEU A 465 25.86 -14.46 -3.83
N ARG A 466 25.24 -13.34 -3.46
CA ARG A 466 25.92 -12.04 -3.41
C ARG A 466 25.48 -11.26 -2.18
N PHE A 467 26.42 -10.54 -1.58
CA PHE A 467 26.20 -9.72 -0.39
C PHE A 467 26.44 -8.25 -0.72
N SER A 468 25.40 -7.42 -0.59
CA SER A 468 25.52 -5.99 -0.88
C SER A 468 26.15 -5.23 0.30
N GLY A 469 27.10 -4.34 0.02
CA GLY A 469 27.65 -3.34 0.95
C GLY A 469 28.70 -3.82 1.96
N ALA A 470 29.02 -5.11 2.02
CA ALA A 470 30.13 -5.61 2.83
C ALA A 470 30.64 -6.96 2.31
N SER A 471 31.95 -7.18 2.41
CA SER A 471 32.56 -8.50 2.20
C SER A 471 32.24 -9.40 3.37
N VAL A 472 31.77 -10.62 3.10
CA VAL A 472 31.45 -11.63 4.11
C VAL A 472 32.52 -12.72 4.06
N PRO A 473 33.20 -13.02 5.19
CA PRO A 473 34.16 -14.13 5.22
C PRO A 473 33.49 -15.45 4.83
N PRO A 474 34.15 -16.34 4.06
CA PRO A 474 33.55 -17.60 3.61
C PRO A 474 32.93 -18.45 4.73
N SER A 475 33.54 -18.45 5.92
CA SER A 475 33.05 -19.17 7.11
C SER A 475 31.73 -18.62 7.68
N GLN A 476 31.35 -17.39 7.33
CA GLN A 476 30.17 -16.70 7.84
C GLN A 476 29.03 -16.57 6.82
N VAL A 477 29.27 -16.98 5.56
CA VAL A 477 28.31 -16.85 4.45
C VAL A 477 26.94 -17.44 4.78
N LEU A 478 26.90 -18.68 5.25
CA LEU A 478 25.64 -19.36 5.59
C LEU A 478 24.98 -18.76 6.83
N HIS A 479 25.75 -18.30 7.81
CA HIS A 479 25.24 -17.65 9.02
C HIS A 479 24.55 -16.31 8.72
N VAL A 480 25.14 -15.49 7.85
CA VAL A 480 24.57 -14.20 7.44
C VAL A 480 23.33 -14.37 6.55
N LEU A 481 23.29 -15.47 5.78
CA LEU A 481 22.19 -15.78 4.88
C LEU A 481 20.97 -16.35 5.63
N ASN A 482 21.18 -17.16 6.66
CA ASN A 482 20.09 -17.80 7.39
C ASN A 482 19.14 -16.79 8.04
N GLY A 483 17.83 -16.94 7.82
CA GLY A 483 16.80 -16.02 8.31
C GLY A 483 16.74 -14.66 7.61
N SER A 484 17.49 -14.47 6.52
CA SER A 484 17.55 -13.18 5.82
C SER A 484 16.53 -13.06 4.68
N VAL A 485 16.17 -11.81 4.37
CA VAL A 485 15.44 -11.46 3.14
C VAL A 485 16.45 -11.27 2.02
N VAL A 486 16.20 -11.92 0.88
CA VAL A 486 17.04 -11.87 -0.31
C VAL A 486 16.24 -11.43 -1.53
N GLY A 487 16.90 -10.75 -2.46
CA GLY A 487 16.39 -10.54 -3.82
C GLY A 487 16.63 -11.79 -4.67
N LEU A 488 15.60 -12.22 -5.38
CA LEU A 488 15.64 -13.33 -6.34
C LEU A 488 15.98 -12.75 -7.72
N CYS A 489 17.22 -12.95 -8.15
CA CYS A 489 17.78 -12.28 -9.31
C CYS A 489 18.14 -13.24 -10.44
N ILE A 490 18.13 -12.69 -11.66
CA ILE A 490 18.54 -13.38 -12.87
C ILE A 490 19.86 -12.76 -13.33
N HIS A 491 20.95 -13.47 -13.11
CA HIS A 491 22.26 -13.13 -13.60
C HIS A 491 22.38 -13.58 -15.08
N PRO A 492 22.91 -12.72 -15.98
CA PRO A 492 22.96 -13.01 -17.42
C PRO A 492 23.88 -14.18 -17.77
N HIS A 493 24.90 -14.43 -16.96
CA HIS A 493 25.78 -15.58 -17.10
C HIS A 493 25.34 -16.71 -16.17
N ASP A 494 25.39 -17.94 -16.68
CA ASP A 494 25.17 -19.16 -15.90
C ASP A 494 26.37 -19.39 -14.97
N VAL A 495 26.28 -18.88 -13.74
CA VAL A 495 27.36 -18.95 -12.76
C VAL A 495 27.21 -20.23 -11.93
N LYS A 496 28.00 -21.24 -12.26
CA LYS A 496 28.00 -22.54 -11.56
C LYS A 496 29.11 -22.61 -10.52
N PRO A 497 28.87 -23.19 -9.34
CA PRO A 497 29.93 -23.41 -8.37
C PRO A 497 31.01 -24.33 -8.96
N ALA A 498 32.28 -24.03 -8.68
CA ALA A 498 33.40 -24.92 -9.00
C ALA A 498 33.48 -26.15 -8.07
N ASN A 499 32.92 -26.02 -6.87
CA ASN A 499 32.90 -27.03 -5.81
C ASN A 499 31.45 -27.20 -5.31
N ASP A 500 31.16 -28.28 -4.59
CA ASP A 500 29.81 -28.54 -4.04
C ASP A 500 29.32 -27.57 -2.93
N GLY A 501 30.02 -26.46 -2.71
CA GLY A 501 29.70 -25.45 -1.70
C GLY A 501 28.93 -24.24 -2.26
N PRO A 502 28.49 -23.33 -1.38
CA PRO A 502 27.87 -22.07 -1.79
C PRO A 502 28.84 -21.24 -2.64
N LEU A 503 28.42 -20.85 -3.85
CA LEU A 503 29.20 -19.94 -4.69
C LEU A 503 28.89 -18.48 -4.31
N VAL A 504 29.92 -17.69 -4.00
CA VAL A 504 29.78 -16.25 -3.74
C VAL A 504 30.36 -15.45 -4.90
N ILE A 505 29.55 -14.59 -5.51
CA ILE A 505 29.98 -13.65 -6.53
C ILE A 505 30.37 -12.34 -5.85
N LEU A 506 31.61 -11.88 -6.11
CA LEU A 506 32.14 -10.63 -5.59
C LEU A 506 31.77 -9.43 -6.46
N ASP A 507 31.52 -9.66 -7.75
CA ASP A 507 31.09 -8.62 -8.66
C ASP A 507 29.68 -8.13 -8.32
N ASN A 508 29.47 -6.82 -8.46
CA ASN A 508 28.19 -6.18 -8.16
C ASN A 508 27.55 -5.52 -9.40
N PRO A 509 27.42 -6.23 -10.55
CA PRO A 509 26.67 -5.68 -11.66
C PRO A 509 25.20 -5.63 -11.28
N MET A 510 24.51 -4.65 -11.83
CA MET A 510 23.08 -4.59 -11.63
C MET A 510 22.39 -5.72 -12.42
N VAL A 511 21.51 -6.46 -11.75
CA VAL A 511 20.87 -7.67 -12.29
C VAL A 511 19.34 -7.59 -12.11
N PRO A 512 18.56 -7.98 -13.12
CA PRO A 512 17.12 -8.05 -13.00
C PRO A 512 16.68 -8.87 -11.78
N CYS A 513 15.70 -8.35 -11.06
CA CYS A 513 15.07 -8.99 -9.91
C CYS A 513 13.62 -9.34 -10.26
N VAL A 514 13.20 -10.54 -9.87
CA VAL A 514 11.82 -11.02 -10.08
C VAL A 514 10.99 -11.03 -8.79
N GLY A 515 11.61 -10.77 -7.64
CA GLY A 515 10.93 -10.67 -6.35
C GLY A 515 11.87 -10.90 -5.17
N HIS A 516 11.28 -11.05 -3.99
CA HIS A 516 11.98 -11.34 -2.74
C HIS A 516 11.75 -12.79 -2.29
N GLY A 517 12.70 -13.30 -1.51
CA GLY A 517 12.61 -14.57 -0.79
C GLY A 517 13.07 -14.44 0.66
N ILE A 518 12.60 -15.31 1.53
CA ILE A 518 13.13 -15.51 2.89
C ILE A 518 13.92 -16.81 2.89
N VAL A 519 15.20 -16.76 3.23
CA VAL A 519 15.99 -17.97 3.48
C VAL A 519 15.61 -18.48 4.86
N ARG A 520 14.61 -19.36 4.92
CA ARG A 520 14.02 -19.87 6.17
C ARG A 520 15.00 -20.75 6.94
N SER A 521 15.68 -21.64 6.24
CA SER A 521 16.73 -22.48 6.80
C SER A 521 17.70 -22.95 5.72
N ILE A 522 18.84 -23.48 6.15
CA ILE A 522 19.89 -24.00 5.27
C ILE A 522 20.25 -25.39 5.79
N ASP A 523 20.15 -26.39 4.92
CA ASP A 523 20.56 -27.76 5.21
C ASP A 523 21.96 -27.98 4.61
N VAL A 524 22.98 -28.02 5.47
CA VAL A 524 24.37 -28.16 5.03
C VAL A 524 24.69 -29.59 4.60
N GLU A 525 24.06 -30.60 5.22
CA GLU A 525 24.28 -32.00 4.89
C GLU A 525 23.69 -32.33 3.52
N ARG A 526 22.47 -31.85 3.25
CA ARG A 526 21.81 -32.00 1.96
C ARG A 526 22.23 -30.95 0.92
N ARG A 527 22.93 -29.90 1.35
CA ARG A 527 23.41 -28.79 0.51
C ARG A 527 22.27 -28.06 -0.19
N GLU A 528 21.24 -27.70 0.59
CA GLU A 528 20.02 -27.06 0.09
C GLU A 528 19.67 -25.80 0.90
N TYR A 529 19.16 -24.79 0.21
CA TYR A 529 18.47 -23.64 0.79
C TYR A 529 16.97 -23.93 0.87
N HIS A 530 16.34 -23.55 1.97
CA HIS A 530 14.89 -23.54 2.11
C HIS A 530 14.36 -22.11 1.99
N ILE A 531 13.74 -21.78 0.86
CA ILE A 531 13.34 -20.42 0.51
C ILE A 531 11.82 -20.28 0.47
N VAL A 532 11.27 -19.32 1.23
CA VAL A 532 9.85 -18.94 1.16
C VAL A 532 9.71 -17.74 0.22
N THR A 533 8.83 -17.84 -0.77
CA THR A 533 8.56 -16.75 -1.71
C THR A 533 7.20 -16.95 -2.40
N PRO A 534 6.45 -15.87 -2.67
CA PRO A 534 5.22 -15.94 -3.48
C PRO A 534 5.51 -16.03 -4.99
N VAL A 535 6.77 -15.92 -5.43
CA VAL A 535 7.10 -15.93 -6.87
C VAL A 535 6.74 -17.29 -7.49
N PRO A 536 5.98 -17.32 -8.61
CA PRO A 536 5.56 -18.57 -9.24
C PRO A 536 6.74 -19.45 -9.72
N PRO A 537 6.62 -20.79 -9.68
CA PRO A 537 7.66 -21.71 -10.15
C PRO A 537 8.13 -21.48 -11.59
N LYS A 538 7.22 -21.07 -12.48
CA LYS A 538 7.53 -20.73 -13.88
C LYS A 538 8.56 -19.60 -14.03
N ILE A 539 8.62 -18.71 -13.04
CA ILE A 539 9.60 -17.61 -12.99
C ILE A 539 10.83 -18.07 -12.21
N LEU A 540 10.64 -18.79 -11.09
CA LEU A 540 11.72 -19.27 -10.23
C LEU A 540 12.75 -20.14 -10.95
N GLN A 541 12.35 -20.90 -11.97
CA GLN A 541 13.29 -21.71 -12.78
C GLN A 541 14.39 -20.88 -13.47
N HIS A 542 14.20 -19.56 -13.60
CA HIS A 542 15.17 -18.65 -14.20
C HIS A 542 16.07 -17.96 -13.16
N VAL A 543 15.77 -18.11 -11.86
CA VAL A 543 16.55 -17.50 -10.79
C VAL A 543 17.82 -18.30 -10.57
N ASN A 544 18.97 -17.65 -10.72
CA ASN A 544 20.30 -18.24 -10.53
C ASN A 544 21.18 -17.43 -9.56
N LEU A 545 20.65 -16.37 -8.95
CA LEU A 545 21.38 -15.52 -8.02
C LEU A 545 20.49 -15.04 -6.87
N LEU A 546 20.93 -15.27 -5.64
CA LEU A 546 20.36 -14.69 -4.42
C LEU A 546 21.20 -13.51 -3.98
N VAL A 547 20.57 -12.35 -3.83
CA VAL A 547 21.24 -11.12 -3.40
C VAL A 547 20.77 -10.77 -2.00
N ARG A 548 21.66 -10.82 -1.03
CA ARG A 548 21.38 -10.44 0.36
C ARG A 548 21.79 -8.98 0.58
N GLY A 549 20.80 -8.15 0.92
CA GLY A 549 20.98 -6.75 1.31
C GLY A 549 20.83 -6.52 2.81
N HIS A 550 20.45 -5.31 3.19
CA HIS A 550 20.15 -4.88 4.57
C HIS A 550 18.64 -4.67 4.83
N ILE A 551 17.78 -5.15 3.92
CA ILE A 551 16.34 -5.26 4.17
C ILE A 551 16.12 -6.44 5.13
N SER A 552 15.40 -6.18 6.21
CA SER A 552 15.03 -7.20 7.19
C SER A 552 13.53 -7.23 7.41
N LEU A 553 13.00 -8.44 7.51
CA LEU A 553 11.72 -8.69 8.17
C LEU A 553 11.99 -8.59 9.68
N ALA A 554 11.18 -7.81 10.40
CA ALA A 554 11.29 -7.74 11.85
C ALA A 554 11.11 -9.14 12.44
N PHE A 555 11.70 -9.40 13.61
CA PHE A 555 11.79 -10.72 14.31
C PHE A 555 10.45 -11.39 14.66
N GLN A 556 9.34 -10.96 14.05
CA GLN A 556 8.06 -11.64 14.05
C GLN A 556 8.17 -13.10 13.59
N LEU A 557 9.26 -13.58 12.96
CA LEU A 557 9.46 -15.02 12.74
C LEU A 557 9.66 -15.84 14.03
N LEU A 558 9.81 -15.17 15.18
CA LEU A 558 10.45 -15.77 16.35
C LEU A 558 9.64 -15.62 17.65
N ASP A 559 8.33 -15.75 17.60
CA ASP A 559 7.52 -15.83 18.83
C ASP A 559 7.70 -17.21 19.49
N GLN A 560 8.21 -17.24 20.72
CA GLN A 560 8.38 -18.49 21.48
C GLN A 560 7.05 -19.19 21.79
N SER A 561 5.93 -18.45 21.83
CA SER A 561 4.62 -19.08 22.03
C SER A 561 4.16 -19.91 20.84
N ALA A 562 4.79 -19.75 19.67
CA ALA A 562 4.44 -20.42 18.42
C ALA A 562 5.35 -21.63 18.10
N VAL A 563 6.39 -21.90 18.89
CA VAL A 563 7.40 -22.94 18.60
C VAL A 563 7.63 -23.82 19.82
N TYR A 564 7.65 -25.14 19.64
CA TYR A 564 8.12 -26.07 20.68
C TYR A 564 9.65 -25.97 20.81
N GLY A 565 10.15 -25.41 21.91
CA GLY A 565 11.59 -25.35 22.24
C GLY A 565 12.19 -23.94 22.20
N HIS A 566 13.51 -23.85 21.99
CA HIS A 566 14.21 -22.57 21.90
C HIS A 566 14.14 -22.00 20.48
N THR A 567 13.56 -20.81 20.35
CA THR A 567 13.53 -20.10 19.08
C THR A 567 14.93 -19.51 18.75
N PRO A 568 15.55 -19.87 17.62
CA PRO A 568 16.86 -19.36 17.24
C PRO A 568 16.87 -17.82 17.19
N TYR A 569 17.99 -17.21 17.56
CA TYR A 569 18.19 -15.74 17.53
C TYR A 569 17.30 -14.92 18.49
N VAL A 570 16.49 -15.56 19.33
CA VAL A 570 15.73 -14.89 20.40
C VAL A 570 16.38 -15.13 21.73
N VAL A 571 16.53 -14.05 22.48
CA VAL A 571 16.86 -14.12 23.90
C VAL A 571 15.71 -13.48 24.68
N ILE A 572 15.16 -14.24 25.63
CA ILE A 572 14.08 -13.79 26.52
C ILE A 572 14.67 -13.56 27.92
N ASP A 573 14.06 -12.66 28.70
CA ASP A 573 14.41 -12.38 30.10
C ASP A 573 15.83 -11.84 30.33
N VAL A 574 16.33 -11.01 29.41
CA VAL A 574 17.60 -10.29 29.63
C VAL A 574 17.30 -8.85 30.04
N LEU A 575 17.75 -8.47 31.24
CA LEU A 575 17.86 -7.06 31.63
C LEU A 575 18.84 -6.38 30.67
N PRO A 576 18.47 -5.28 29.98
CA PRO A 576 19.40 -4.55 29.13
C PRO A 576 20.43 -3.86 30.02
N ALA A 577 21.50 -4.56 30.39
CA ALA A 577 22.64 -3.98 31.06
C ALA A 577 23.50 -3.25 30.02
N GLU A 578 23.91 -2.01 30.33
CA GLU A 578 24.90 -1.26 29.52
C GLU A 578 26.12 -2.15 29.26
N GLY A 579 26.50 -2.31 27.98
CA GLY A 579 27.66 -3.10 27.56
C GLY A 579 27.34 -4.52 27.08
N THR A 580 26.10 -5.00 27.19
CA THR A 580 25.65 -6.20 26.45
C THR A 580 25.30 -5.81 25.01
N GLY A 581 25.88 -6.50 24.02
CA GLY A 581 25.80 -6.17 22.58
C GLY A 581 24.41 -6.19 21.93
N ALA A 582 23.34 -6.25 22.73
CA ALA A 582 21.94 -6.14 22.32
C ALA A 582 21.40 -4.70 22.38
N SER A 583 22.15 -3.75 22.93
CA SER A 583 21.79 -2.32 22.93
C SER A 583 22.33 -1.60 21.69
N LEU A 584 21.52 -0.70 21.10
CA LEU A 584 21.94 0.18 20.01
C LEU A 584 23.14 1.00 20.49
N MET A 585 24.32 0.69 19.95
CA MET A 585 25.53 1.45 20.23
C MET A 585 25.43 2.81 19.51
N GLU A 586 24.81 3.79 20.18
CA GLU A 586 24.82 5.17 19.70
C GLU A 586 26.26 5.70 19.77
N SER A 587 26.84 6.06 18.61
CA SER A 587 28.14 6.72 18.62
C SER A 587 27.99 8.09 19.27
N ARG A 588 28.53 8.24 20.48
CA ARG A 588 28.58 9.53 21.17
C ARG A 588 29.62 10.42 20.47
N ASN A 589 29.20 11.15 19.45
CA ASN A 589 30.05 12.07 18.69
C ASN A 589 30.48 13.33 19.48
N ASN A 590 30.15 13.44 20.78
CA ASN A 590 30.43 14.61 21.61
C ASN A 590 31.51 14.39 22.70
N LEU A 591 32.26 13.28 22.66
CA LEU A 591 33.44 13.12 23.50
C LEU A 591 34.62 13.89 22.88
N LYS A 592 34.81 15.15 23.28
CA LYS A 592 36.07 15.87 23.05
C LYS A 592 37.21 15.06 23.68
N ARG A 593 38.12 14.55 22.84
CA ARG A 593 39.36 13.91 23.31
C ARG A 593 40.14 14.94 24.13
N LYS A 594 40.37 14.64 25.41
CA LYS A 594 41.24 15.42 26.28
C LYS A 594 42.70 15.19 25.85
N LYS A 595 43.17 15.94 24.86
CA LYS A 595 44.59 16.20 24.65
C LYS A 595 44.76 17.67 24.32
N GLU A 596 45.77 18.27 24.95
CA GLU A 596 46.18 19.69 24.93
C GLU A 596 45.68 20.53 26.11
N MET A 597 46.14 20.14 27.30
CA MET A 597 46.57 21.07 28.35
C MET A 597 47.89 20.53 28.89
N THR A 598 48.98 20.94 28.24
CA THR A 598 50.33 21.10 28.79
C THR A 598 51.00 22.16 27.94
#